data_AF-A0A7C6UR29-F1
#
_entry.id   AF-A0A7C6UR29-F1
#
_cell.length_a   1.000
_cell.length_b   1.000
_cell.length_c   1.000
_cell.angle_alpha   90.00
_cell.angle_beta   90.00
_cell.angle_gamma   90.00
#
_symmetry.space_group_name_H-M   'P 1'
#
loop_
_entity.id
_entity.type
_entity.pdbx_description
1 polymer ?
#
loop_
_entity_poly.entity_id
_entity_poly.type
_entity_poly.pdbx_seq_one_letter_code
_entity_poly.pdbx_strand_id
1 'polypeptide(L)'
;MIRKQLYIEPGQNQFVKELAAKYGESEGHIIRQAIDRFSKGQMPVVDIDLSCWEEELQFIRSRAKLEVRDSRKRWTRDEIYDR
;
A
#
# COMPACT_ATOMS: atom_id res chain seq x y z
N MET A 1 -24.35 -18.69 -14.76
CA MET A 1 -24.07 -17.56 -13.83
C MET A 1 -25.37 -16.83 -13.54
N ILE A 2 -25.56 -16.34 -12.32
CA ILE A 2 -26.74 -15.55 -11.93
C ILE A 2 -26.35 -14.06 -11.95
N ARG A 3 -27.08 -13.23 -12.69
CA ARG A 3 -26.84 -11.78 -12.71
C ARG A 3 -27.42 -11.17 -11.43
N LYS A 4 -26.60 -10.43 -10.69
CA LYS A 4 -27.01 -9.63 -9.54
C LYS A 4 -26.64 -8.18 -9.80
N GLN A 5 -27.51 -7.26 -9.39
CA GLN A 5 -27.22 -5.84 -9.31
C GLN A 5 -26.93 -5.52 -7.84
N LEU A 6 -25.89 -4.74 -7.59
CA LEU A 6 -25.42 -4.37 -6.25
C LEU A 6 -25.13 -2.88 -6.23
N TYR A 7 -25.43 -2.24 -5.11
CA TYR A 7 -25.02 -0.87 -4.84
C TYR A 7 -23.67 -0.91 -4.12
N ILE A 8 -22.73 -0.09 -4.59
CA ILE A 8 -21.39 0.09 -4.03
C ILE A 8 -21.08 1.58 -3.96
N GLU A 9 -20.19 1.93 -3.06
CA GLU A 9 -19.73 3.31 -2.91
C GLU A 9 -18.95 3.77 -4.15
N PRO A 10 -18.97 5.07 -4.50
CA PRO A 10 -18.25 5.59 -5.67
C PRO A 10 -16.76 5.22 -5.68
N GLY A 11 -16.11 5.23 -4.51
CA GLY A 11 -14.71 4.82 -4.36
C GLY A 11 -14.48 3.33 -4.66
N GLN A 12 -15.42 2.46 -4.28
CA GLN A 12 -15.34 1.02 -4.58
C GLN A 12 -15.50 0.77 -6.08
N ASN A 13 -16.41 1.50 -6.74
CA ASN A 13 -16.59 1.42 -8.19
C ASN A 13 -15.31 1.83 -8.93
N GLN A 14 -14.68 2.93 -8.52
CA GLN A 14 -13.41 3.38 -9.11
C GLN A 14 -12.31 2.34 -8.91
N PHE A 15 -12.18 1.80 -7.70
CA PHE A 15 -11.20 0.76 -7.38
C PHE A 15 -11.37 -0.51 -8.24
N VAL A 16 -12.61 -0.99 -8.42
CA VAL A 16 -12.89 -2.17 -9.26
C VAL A 16 -12.50 -1.91 -10.72
N LYS A 17 -12.76 -0.70 -11.24
CA LYS A 17 -12.37 -0.30 -12.60
C LYS A 17 -10.85 -0.30 -12.78
N GLU A 18 -10.13 0.25 -11.82
CA GLU A 18 -8.67 0.28 -11.85
C GLU A 18 -8.07 -1.12 -11.82
N LEU A 19 -8.58 -2.02 -10.98
CA LEU A 19 -8.14 -3.41 -10.94
C LEU A 19 -8.44 -4.14 -12.25
N ALA A 20 -9.65 -3.97 -12.79
CA ALA A 20 -10.05 -4.55 -14.06
C ALA A 20 -9.10 -4.12 -15.19
N ALA A 21 -8.79 -2.82 -15.28
CA ALA A 21 -7.83 -2.29 -16.25
C ALA A 21 -6.41 -2.82 -16.00
N LYS A 22 -5.96 -2.86 -14.75
CA LYS A 22 -4.62 -3.33 -14.37
C LYS A 22 -4.39 -4.79 -14.74
N TYR A 23 -5.38 -5.65 -14.54
CA TYR A 23 -5.27 -7.09 -14.79
C TYR A 23 -5.80 -7.52 -16.16
N GLY A 24 -6.38 -6.60 -16.95
CA GLY A 24 -7.00 -6.93 -18.24
C GLY A 24 -8.24 -7.82 -18.12
N GLU A 25 -8.92 -7.79 -16.96
CA GLU A 25 -10.07 -8.63 -16.65
C GLU A 25 -11.36 -7.78 -16.60
N SER A 26 -12.53 -8.43 -16.67
CA SER A 26 -13.80 -7.73 -16.48
C SER A 26 -14.04 -7.37 -15.01
N GLU A 27 -14.69 -6.24 -14.74
CA GLU A 27 -15.13 -5.83 -13.39
C GLU A 27 -15.90 -6.95 -12.67
N GLY A 28 -16.80 -7.63 -13.39
CA GLY A 28 -17.55 -8.76 -12.84
C GLY A 28 -16.68 -9.97 -12.49
N HIS A 29 -15.54 -10.17 -13.17
CA HIS A 29 -14.56 -11.20 -12.78
C HIS A 29 -13.86 -10.83 -11.48
N ILE A 30 -13.41 -9.57 -11.34
CA ILE A 30 -12.79 -9.05 -10.12
C ILE A 30 -13.73 -9.23 -8.92
N ILE A 31 -15.00 -8.84 -9.06
CA ILE A 31 -15.99 -8.95 -7.98
C ILE A 31 -16.24 -10.43 -7.62
N ARG A 32 -16.34 -11.33 -8.59
CA ARG A 32 -16.50 -12.78 -8.33
C ARG A 32 -15.30 -13.35 -7.58
N GLN A 33 -14.07 -13.04 -8.01
CA GLN A 33 -12.88 -13.49 -7.29
C GLN A 33 -12.86 -12.99 -5.84
N ALA A 34 -13.27 -11.74 -5.60
CA ALA A 34 -13.34 -11.18 -4.26
C ALA A 34 -14.36 -11.94 -3.39
N ILE A 35 -15.55 -12.22 -3.92
CA ILE A 35 -16.59 -13.02 -3.24
C ILE A 35 -16.08 -14.43 -2.94
N ASP A 36 -15.41 -15.08 -3.89
CA ASP A 36 -14.86 -16.42 -3.71
C ASP A 36 -13.78 -16.46 -2.62
N ARG A 37 -12.86 -15.48 -2.60
CA ARG A 37 -11.83 -15.36 -1.56
C ARG A 37 -12.45 -15.10 -0.18
N PHE A 38 -13.46 -14.23 -0.11
CA PHE A 38 -14.18 -13.95 1.12
C PHE A 38 -14.91 -15.19 1.64
N SER A 39 -15.63 -15.91 0.77
CA SER A 39 -16.35 -17.14 1.13
C SER A 39 -15.43 -18.26 1.59
N LYS A 40 -14.19 -18.30 1.10
CA LYS A 40 -13.19 -19.31 1.48
C LYS A 40 -12.41 -18.93 2.75
N GLY A 41 -12.73 -17.81 3.40
CA GLY A 41 -11.96 -17.30 4.54
C GLY A 41 -10.52 -16.90 4.19
N GLN A 42 -10.24 -16.68 2.89
CA GLN A 42 -8.92 -16.28 2.38
C GLN A 42 -8.71 -14.77 2.39
N MET A 43 -9.55 -14.01 3.10
CA MET A 43 -9.19 -12.64 3.43
C MET A 43 -7.92 -12.73 4.29
N PRO A 44 -6.83 -12.03 3.93
CA PRO A 44 -5.73 -11.91 4.87
C PRO A 44 -6.32 -11.24 6.11
N VAL A 45 -6.42 -12.01 7.18
CA VAL A 45 -6.39 -11.42 8.52
C VAL A 45 -5.04 -10.73 8.52
N VAL A 46 -5.05 -9.41 8.32
CA VAL A 46 -3.84 -8.64 8.52
C VAL A 46 -3.65 -8.66 10.03
N ASP A 47 -2.97 -9.69 10.50
CA ASP A 47 -2.45 -9.75 11.85
C ASP A 47 -1.32 -8.74 11.86
N ILE A 48 -1.69 -7.47 12.09
CA ILE A 48 -0.74 -6.37 12.17
C ILE A 48 0.04 -6.63 13.45
N ASP A 49 1.23 -7.20 13.30
CA ASP A 49 2.14 -7.34 14.42
C ASP A 49 2.65 -5.96 14.82
N LEU A 50 2.05 -5.42 15.88
CA LEU A 50 2.41 -4.12 16.42
C LEU A 50 3.83 -4.11 16.98
N SER A 51 4.44 -5.27 17.28
CA SER A 51 5.83 -5.32 17.75
C SER A 51 6.81 -4.88 16.66
N CYS A 52 6.55 -5.22 15.39
CA CYS A 52 7.36 -4.75 14.26
C CYS A 52 7.34 -3.22 14.15
N TRP A 53 6.19 -2.59 14.41
CA TRP A 53 6.10 -1.13 14.43
C TRP A 53 6.85 -0.51 15.60
N GLU A 54 6.78 -1.13 16.78
CA GLU A 54 7.52 -0.68 17.96
C GLU A 54 9.04 -0.80 17.78
N GLU A 55 9.54 -1.88 17.18
CA GLU A 55 10.95 -2.08 16.85
C GLU A 55 11.47 -0.99 15.91
N GLU A 56 10.73 -0.70 14.83
CA GLU A 56 11.08 0.36 13.89
C GLU A 56 11.06 1.74 14.55
N LEU A 57 10.08 2.01 15.43
CA LEU A 57 9.99 3.26 16.16
C LEU A 57 11.20 3.45 17.10
N GLN A 58 11.66 2.39 17.76
CA GLN A 58 12.88 2.43 18.58
C GLN A 58 14.12 2.68 17.73
N PHE A 59 14.22 2.03 16.56
CA PHE A 59 15.30 2.27 15.60
C PHE A 59 15.36 3.74 15.17
N ILE A 60 14.24 4.32 14.72
CA ILE A 60 14.15 5.73 14.32
C ILE A 60 14.55 6.66 15.47
N ARG A 61 14.07 6.40 16.70
CA ARG A 61 14.42 7.20 17.89
C ARG A 61 15.91 7.10 18.24
N SER A 62 16.50 5.91 18.14
CA SER A 62 17.94 5.71 18.35
C SER A 62 18.78 6.48 17.32
N ARG A 63 18.34 6.48 16.06
CA ARG A 63 18.95 7.26 14.97
C ARG A 63 18.82 8.76 15.19
N ALA A 64 17.68 9.24 15.65
CA ALA A 64 17.45 10.67 15.92
C ALA A 64 18.29 11.20 17.10
N LYS A 65 18.67 10.33 18.04
CA LYS A 65 19.55 10.68 19.17
C LYS A 65 21.03 10.72 18.81
N LEU A 66 21.42 10.19 17.66
CA LEU A 66 22.78 10.36 17.16
C LEU A 66 22.95 11.83 16.76
N GLU A 67 23.75 12.58 17.51
CA GLU A 67 24.15 13.92 17.08
C GLU A 67 24.74 13.82 15.67
N VAL A 68 24.13 14.54 14.73
CA VAL A 68 24.71 14.77 13.41
C VAL A 68 26.04 15.46 13.67
N ARG A 69 27.16 14.74 13.54
CA ARG A 69 28.47 15.39 13.41
C ARG A 69 28.30 16.44 12.32
N ASP A 70 28.47 17.71 12.67
CA ASP A 70 28.44 18.84 11.74
C ASP A 70 29.62 18.70 10.76
N SER A 71 29.54 17.72 9.84
CA SER A 71 30.31 17.74 8.63
C SER A 71 29.53 18.65 7.69
N ARG A 72 29.89 19.93 7.70
CA ARG A 72 29.38 20.99 6.82
C ARG A 72 29.67 20.71 5.33
N LYS A 73 29.23 19.57 4.80
CA LYS A 73 29.03 19.40 3.36
C LYS A 73 27.64 19.94 3.05
N ARG A 74 27.60 21.25 2.81
CA ARG A 74 26.47 21.90 2.14
C ARG A 74 26.57 21.51 0.68
N TRP A 75 25.90 20.44 0.29
CA TRP A 75 25.74 20.12 -1.12
C TRP A 75 24.94 21.23 -1.77
N THR A 76 25.58 22.02 -2.63
CA THR A 76 24.88 22.97 -3.50
C THR A 76 24.31 22.23 -4.69
N ARG A 77 23.13 22.64 -5.16
CA ARG A 77 22.41 22.01 -6.28
C ARG A 77 23.32 21.86 -7.51
N ASP A 78 24.19 22.83 -7.75
CA ASP A 78 25.11 22.83 -8.90
C ASP A 78 26.15 21.71 -8.84
N GLU A 79 26.61 21.29 -7.65
CA GLU A 79 27.59 20.20 -7.50
C GLU A 79 27.01 18.80 -7.79
N ILE A 80 25.69 18.65 -7.78
CA ILE A 80 25.01 17.35 -7.95
C ILE A 80 24.72 17.06 -9.43
N TYR A 81 24.49 18.10 -10.23
CA TYR A 81 23.95 17.94 -11.59
C TYR A 81 24.93 18.27 -12.72
N ASP A 82 26.08 18.89 -12.44
CA ASP A 82 27.10 19.13 -13.47
C ASP A 82 28.19 18.04 -13.44
N ARG A 83 28.01 17.01 -14.28
CA ARG A 83 29.05 16.12 -14.78
C ARG A 83 29.00 16.03 -16.29
#